data_AF-A0A8S3EV75-F1
#
_entry.id   AF-A0A8S3EV75-F1
#
_cell.length_a   1.000
_cell.length_b   1.000
_cell.length_c   1.000
_cell.angle_alpha   90.00
_cell.angle_beta   90.00
_cell.angle_gamma   90.00
#
_symmetry.space_group_name_H-M   'P 1'
#
loop_
_entity.id
_entity.type
_entity.pdbx_description
1 polymer ?
#
loop_
_entity_poly.entity_id
_entity_poly.type
_entity_poly.pdbx_seq_one_letter_code
_entity_poly.pdbx_strand_id
1 'polypeptide(L)'
;MKTHNFACLFDIDGVITKGPNFIAAAKPAIHTLMELNIPVVFVSNTCAIESEKAKQLSAMLGITIDPEQVVLAQTPMRTLVEYHNKHVLISGQGPTEEIGQMLGFKSVTTVEKVCEAFPELDMVNHMHRAKFSEMIQNQSFVRNKNFHSIDAIVLLGEPISWESSLQVITDLLLTDGNPLVVPVDTSVNR
;
A
#
# COMPACT_ATOMS: atom_id res chain seq x y z
N MET A 1 32.56 5.12 23.58
CA MET A 1 31.88 4.18 22.67
C MET A 1 32.79 3.91 21.49
N LYS A 2 32.95 2.66 21.04
CA LYS A 2 33.60 2.38 19.75
C LYS A 2 32.69 2.91 18.65
N THR A 3 33.13 3.91 17.91
CA THR A 3 32.43 4.43 16.73
C THR A 3 32.83 3.57 15.53
N HIS A 4 31.85 2.92 14.91
CA HIS A 4 32.05 2.20 13.65
C HIS A 4 31.82 3.15 12.47
N ASN A 5 32.64 3.04 11.43
CA ASN A 5 32.52 3.85 10.22
C ASN A 5 31.55 3.25 9.18
N PHE A 6 30.75 2.27 9.59
CA PHE A 6 29.81 1.57 8.71
C PHE A 6 28.57 1.11 9.47
N ALA A 7 27.53 0.79 8.70
CA ALA A 7 26.28 0.20 9.15
C ALA A 7 25.87 -0.91 8.17
N CYS A 8 24.98 -1.81 8.58
CA CYS A 8 24.48 -2.89 7.75
C CYS A 8 22.99 -2.74 7.50
N LEU A 9 22.60 -2.83 6.22
CA LEU A 9 21.21 -2.91 5.80
C LEU A 9 20.95 -4.33 5.31
N PHE A 10 19.95 -5.01 5.88
CA PHE A 10 19.58 -6.36 5.49
C PHE A 10 18.24 -6.36 4.78
N ASP A 11 18.19 -6.98 3.60
CA ASP A 11 16.92 -7.45 3.07
C ASP A 11 16.28 -8.44 4.07
N ILE A 12 14.96 -8.59 4.01
CA ILE A 12 14.23 -9.55 4.84
C ILE A 12 13.99 -10.85 4.05
N ASP A 13 13.37 -10.73 2.88
CA ASP A 13 12.89 -11.87 2.11
C ASP A 13 14.02 -12.50 1.28
N GLY A 14 14.39 -13.72 1.64
CA GLY A 14 15.55 -14.43 1.09
C GLY A 14 16.83 -14.28 1.90
N VAL A 15 16.85 -13.41 2.92
CA VAL A 15 18.02 -13.15 3.77
C VAL A 15 17.75 -13.51 5.24
N ILE A 16 16.65 -13.01 5.82
CA ILE A 16 16.22 -13.36 7.18
C ILE A 16 15.16 -14.48 7.14
N THR A 17 14.30 -14.45 6.13
CA THR A 17 13.22 -15.42 5.92
C THR A 17 13.27 -16.03 4.52
N LYS A 18 12.62 -17.16 4.31
CA LYS A 18 12.31 -17.71 2.98
C LYS A 18 10.85 -18.15 2.98
N GLY A 19 9.98 -17.27 2.50
CA GLY A 19 8.54 -17.39 2.70
C GLY A 19 8.23 -17.39 4.21
N PRO A 20 7.47 -18.37 4.74
CA PRO A 20 7.15 -18.41 6.17
C PRO A 20 8.32 -18.90 7.05
N ASN A 21 9.40 -19.41 6.46
CA ASN A 21 10.46 -20.08 7.20
C ASN A 21 11.58 -19.11 7.59
N PHE A 22 12.05 -19.19 8.84
CA PHE A 22 13.21 -18.45 9.30
C PHE A 22 14.52 -19.05 8.78
N ILE A 23 15.45 -18.22 8.33
CA ILE A 23 16.80 -18.64 7.93
C ILE A 23 17.68 -18.68 9.18
N ALA A 24 17.99 -19.88 9.67
CA ALA A 24 18.67 -20.08 10.95
C ALA A 24 20.00 -19.31 11.08
N ALA A 25 20.73 -19.12 9.97
CA ALA A 25 22.00 -18.39 9.96
C ALA A 25 21.85 -16.87 10.21
N ALA A 26 20.66 -16.30 10.01
CA ALA A 26 20.44 -14.87 10.23
C ALA A 26 20.59 -14.47 11.71
N LYS A 27 20.12 -15.32 12.64
CA LYS A 27 20.17 -15.02 14.08
C LYS A 27 21.60 -14.78 14.58
N PRO A 28 22.56 -15.72 14.47
CA PRO A 28 23.92 -15.50 14.96
C PRO A 28 24.63 -14.33 14.25
N ALA A 29 24.37 -14.12 12.96
CA ALA A 29 24.95 -13.00 12.21
C ALA A 29 24.48 -11.63 12.76
N ILE A 30 23.18 -11.45 12.94
CA ILE A 30 22.61 -10.20 13.47
C ILE A 30 23.02 -9.98 14.92
N HIS A 31 22.99 -11.02 15.76
CA HIS A 31 23.46 -10.94 17.15
C HIS A 31 24.90 -10.44 17.23
N THR A 32 25.79 -11.01 16.40
CA THR A 32 27.20 -10.60 16.37
C THR A 32 27.37 -9.12 16.03
N LEU A 33 26.61 -8.61 15.05
CA LEU A 33 26.66 -7.19 14.67
C LEU A 33 26.17 -6.29 15.81
N MET A 34 25.07 -6.67 16.47
CA MET A 34 24.51 -5.89 17.57
C MET A 34 25.39 -5.91 18.83
N GLU A 35 25.99 -7.05 19.18
CA GLU A 35 26.96 -7.16 20.28
C GLU A 35 28.21 -6.29 20.03
N LEU A 36 28.62 -6.18 18.77
CA LEU A 36 29.69 -5.28 18.35
C LEU A 36 29.25 -3.80 18.34
N ASN A 37 27.98 -3.48 18.58
CA ASN A 37 27.38 -2.14 18.45
C ASN A 37 27.44 -1.57 17.03
N ILE A 38 27.40 -2.42 16.00
CA ILE A 38 27.29 -2.01 14.60
C ILE A 38 25.81 -1.69 14.32
N PRO A 39 25.47 -0.51 13.77
CA PRO A 39 24.08 -0.19 13.43
C PRO A 39 23.52 -1.15 12.37
N VAL A 40 22.32 -1.66 12.64
CA VAL A 40 21.59 -2.59 11.76
C VAL A 40 20.21 -2.03 11.45
N VAL A 41 19.86 -2.03 10.17
CA VAL A 41 18.52 -1.68 9.65
C VAL A 41 18.04 -2.83 8.75
N PHE A 42 16.75 -3.13 8.82
CA PHE A 42 16.06 -4.12 8.00
C PHE A 42 15.27 -3.39 6.91
N VAL A 43 15.44 -3.80 5.67
CA VAL A 43 14.78 -3.20 4.51
C VAL A 43 14.01 -4.28 3.78
N SER A 44 12.79 -4.01 3.31
CA SER A 44 12.05 -4.96 2.47
C SER A 44 11.12 -4.20 1.52
N ASN A 45 10.92 -4.74 0.33
CA ASN A 45 9.93 -4.23 -0.63
C ASN A 45 8.50 -4.69 -0.31
N THR A 46 8.27 -5.32 0.84
CA THR A 46 6.93 -5.65 1.31
C THR A 46 6.20 -4.41 1.85
N CYS A 47 4.88 -4.43 1.78
CA CYS A 47 4.03 -3.45 2.44
C CYS A 47 3.39 -4.07 3.68
N ALA A 48 3.59 -3.44 4.84
CA ALA A 48 3.06 -3.86 6.14
C ALA A 48 3.19 -2.71 7.14
N ILE A 49 2.66 -2.85 8.36
CA ILE A 49 2.93 -1.90 9.43
C ILE A 49 4.35 -2.15 9.99
N GLU A 50 5.22 -1.14 10.05
CA GLU A 50 6.62 -1.32 10.50
C GLU A 50 6.69 -1.89 11.92
N SER A 51 5.79 -1.46 12.82
CA SER A 51 5.76 -1.96 14.19
C SER A 51 5.39 -3.44 14.29
N GLU A 52 4.55 -3.94 13.39
CA GLU A 52 4.22 -5.36 13.31
C GLU A 52 5.39 -6.16 12.74
N LYS A 53 6.03 -5.64 11.69
CA LYS A 53 7.21 -6.27 11.10
C LYS A 53 8.37 -6.33 12.09
N ALA A 54 8.62 -5.26 12.84
CA ALA A 54 9.64 -5.22 13.89
C ALA A 54 9.36 -6.25 14.99
N LYS A 55 8.10 -6.41 15.42
CA LYS A 55 7.70 -7.48 16.37
C LYS A 55 7.94 -8.88 15.80
N GLN A 56 7.60 -9.12 14.53
CA GLN A 56 7.86 -10.40 13.85
C GLN A 56 9.36 -10.73 13.82
N LEU A 57 10.18 -9.77 13.38
CA LEU A 57 11.64 -9.90 13.35
C LEU A 57 12.21 -10.12 14.75
N SER A 58 11.68 -9.41 15.74
CA SER A 58 12.11 -9.55 17.14
C SER A 58 11.88 -10.98 17.66
N ALA A 59 10.70 -11.56 17.38
CA ALA A 59 10.38 -12.91 17.75
C ALA A 59 11.29 -13.95 17.06
N MET A 60 11.57 -13.76 15.77
CA MET A 60 12.45 -14.66 15.00
C MET A 60 13.91 -14.59 15.46
N LEU A 61 14.44 -13.39 15.66
CA LEU A 61 15.83 -13.16 16.03
C LEU A 61 16.07 -13.30 17.54
N GLY A 62 15.04 -13.23 18.38
CA GLY A 62 15.14 -13.31 19.83
C GLY A 62 15.81 -12.08 20.46
N ILE A 63 15.64 -10.91 19.84
CA ILE A 63 16.18 -9.61 20.26
C ILE A 63 15.14 -8.53 19.96
N THR A 64 15.14 -7.43 20.70
CA THR A 64 14.23 -6.31 20.41
C THR A 64 14.70 -5.54 19.18
N ILE A 65 13.87 -5.48 18.16
CA ILE A 65 14.04 -4.63 16.99
C ILE A 65 13.09 -3.44 17.12
N ASP A 66 13.62 -2.22 17.05
CA ASP A 66 12.81 -1.01 17.06
C ASP A 66 12.11 -0.81 15.69
N PRO A 67 10.86 -0.36 15.64
CA PRO A 67 10.19 -0.02 14.37
C PRO A 67 11.00 0.95 13.48
N GLU A 68 11.79 1.85 14.05
CA GLU A 68 12.68 2.76 13.30
C GLU A 68 13.83 2.04 12.59
N GLN A 69 14.15 0.81 12.99
CA GLN A 69 15.11 -0.04 12.31
C GLN A 69 14.50 -0.79 11.12
N VAL A 70 13.21 -0.60 10.82
CA VAL A 70 12.52 -1.28 9.72
C VAL A 70 12.11 -0.26 8.66
N VAL A 71 12.58 -0.46 7.44
CA VAL A 71 12.22 0.32 6.25
C VAL A 71 11.47 -0.59 5.29
N LEU A 72 10.20 -0.29 5.06
CA LEU A 72 9.35 -1.01 4.12
C LEU A 72 9.16 -0.21 2.83
N ALA A 73 8.55 -0.83 1.82
CA ALA A 73 8.37 -0.19 0.50
C ALA A 73 7.71 1.19 0.60
N GLN A 74 6.75 1.33 1.51
CA GLN A 74 6.00 2.56 1.70
C GLN A 74 6.66 3.57 2.64
N THR A 75 7.68 3.19 3.42
CA THR A 75 8.29 4.07 4.44
C THR A 75 8.77 5.42 3.88
N PRO A 76 9.41 5.50 2.68
CA PRO A 76 9.81 6.78 2.09
C PRO A 76 8.64 7.74 1.80
N MET A 77 7.42 7.21 1.63
CA MET A 77 6.25 8.03 1.30
C MET A 77 5.87 9.01 2.41
N ARG A 78 6.34 8.81 3.66
CA ARG A 78 6.20 9.81 4.75
C ARG A 78 6.78 11.18 4.41
N THR A 79 7.69 11.24 3.44
CA THR A 79 8.34 12.47 3.01
C THR A 79 7.55 13.25 1.96
N LEU A 80 6.46 12.67 1.42
CA LEU A 80 5.60 13.26 0.40
C LEU A 80 4.62 14.31 0.97
N VAL A 81 5.16 15.24 1.74
CA VAL A 81 4.42 16.24 2.52
C VAL A 81 3.49 17.12 1.67
N GLU A 82 3.82 17.32 0.39
CA GLU A 82 3.00 18.08 -0.55
C GLU A 82 1.66 17.39 -0.87
N TYR A 83 1.58 16.07 -0.72
CA TYR A 83 0.38 15.26 -0.96
C TYR A 83 -0.42 14.98 0.32
N HIS A 84 0.07 15.34 1.52
CA HIS A 84 -0.60 14.98 2.78
C HIS A 84 -2.01 15.56 2.93
N ASN A 85 -2.28 16.73 2.34
CA ASN A 85 -3.61 17.37 2.37
C ASN A 85 -4.44 17.11 1.09
N LYS A 86 -3.96 16.25 0.20
CA LYS A 86 -4.62 15.90 -1.06
C LYS A 86 -5.54 14.68 -0.85
N HIS A 87 -6.51 14.50 -1.75
CA HIS A 87 -7.35 13.31 -1.77
C HIS A 87 -6.61 12.18 -2.49
N VAL A 88 -6.13 11.20 -1.74
CA VAL A 88 -5.25 10.14 -2.24
C VAL A 88 -6.02 8.83 -2.35
N LEU A 89 -5.99 8.22 -3.53
CA LEU A 89 -6.39 6.83 -3.71
C LEU A 89 -5.26 5.91 -3.30
N ILE A 90 -5.57 4.89 -2.50
CA ILE A 90 -4.61 3.84 -2.13
C ILE A 90 -5.11 2.49 -2.64
N SER A 91 -4.22 1.77 -3.32
CA SER A 91 -4.44 0.41 -3.80
C SER A 91 -3.38 -0.52 -3.23
N GLY A 92 -3.75 -1.71 -2.79
CA GLY A 92 -2.79 -2.66 -2.21
C GLY A 92 -3.49 -3.75 -1.40
N GLN A 93 -2.72 -4.45 -0.57
CA GLN A 93 -3.23 -5.48 0.34
C GLN A 93 -3.05 -5.08 1.80
N GLY A 94 -4.00 -5.51 2.65
CA GLY A 94 -3.97 -5.29 4.09
C GLY A 94 -4.73 -4.02 4.49
N PRO A 95 -4.39 -3.42 5.64
CA PRO A 95 -5.07 -2.22 6.14
C PRO A 95 -4.58 -0.97 5.39
N THR A 96 -4.84 -0.91 4.09
CA THR A 96 -4.31 0.12 3.17
C THR A 96 -4.68 1.55 3.59
N GLU A 97 -5.89 1.76 4.08
CA GLU A 97 -6.32 3.06 4.60
C GLU A 97 -5.53 3.47 5.85
N GLU A 98 -5.34 2.55 6.80
CA GLU A 98 -4.55 2.79 8.01
C GLU A 98 -3.09 3.10 7.66
N ILE A 99 -2.49 2.32 6.76
CA ILE A 99 -1.13 2.56 6.27
C ILE A 99 -1.05 3.95 5.63
N GLY A 100 -2.01 4.34 4.80
CA GLY A 100 -2.09 5.68 4.22
C GLY A 100 -2.08 6.79 5.28
N GLN A 101 -2.93 6.65 6.31
CA GLN A 101 -3.01 7.61 7.40
C GLN A 101 -1.70 7.67 8.21
N MET A 102 -1.07 6.52 8.48
CA MET A 102 0.24 6.42 9.14
C MET A 102 1.37 7.08 8.34
N LEU A 103 1.24 7.14 7.01
CA LEU A 103 2.19 7.84 6.14
C LEU A 103 1.99 9.36 6.16
N GLY A 104 0.87 9.86 6.67
CA GLY A 104 0.56 11.29 6.79
C GLY A 104 -0.51 11.79 5.82
N PHE A 105 -1.06 10.93 4.96
CA PHE A 105 -2.18 11.30 4.08
C PHE A 105 -3.46 11.48 4.89
N LYS A 106 -4.05 12.68 4.83
CA LYS A 106 -5.23 13.05 5.63
C LYS A 106 -6.55 12.64 5.00
N SER A 107 -6.61 12.56 3.67
CA SER A 107 -7.79 12.15 2.92
C SER A 107 -7.42 10.95 2.06
N VAL A 108 -7.83 9.77 2.53
CA VAL A 108 -7.49 8.48 1.92
C VAL A 108 -8.78 7.78 1.49
N THR A 109 -8.82 7.33 0.25
CA THR A 109 -9.86 6.47 -0.30
C THR A 109 -9.22 5.22 -0.85
N THR A 110 -9.84 4.05 -0.67
CA THR A 110 -9.34 2.80 -1.26
C THR A 110 -10.06 2.48 -2.56
N VAL A 111 -9.49 1.59 -3.37
CA VAL A 111 -10.15 1.10 -4.60
C VAL A 111 -11.53 0.53 -4.27
N GLU A 112 -11.66 -0.23 -3.18
CA GLU A 112 -12.93 -0.83 -2.75
C GLU A 112 -13.98 0.25 -2.47
N LYS A 113 -13.60 1.35 -1.80
CA LYS A 113 -14.51 2.48 -1.56
C LYS A 113 -14.94 3.18 -2.85
N VAL A 114 -14.06 3.23 -3.86
CA VAL A 114 -14.44 3.74 -5.19
C VAL A 114 -15.43 2.78 -5.86
N CYS A 115 -15.16 1.47 -5.85
CA CYS A 115 -16.10 0.47 -6.39
C CYS A 115 -17.46 0.51 -5.68
N GLU A 116 -17.50 0.76 -4.37
CA GLU A 116 -18.75 0.89 -3.61
C GLU A 116 -19.52 2.17 -3.99
N ALA A 117 -18.81 3.28 -4.20
CA ALA A 117 -19.41 4.56 -4.58
C ALA A 117 -19.82 4.62 -6.06
N PHE A 118 -19.10 3.88 -6.92
CA PHE A 118 -19.26 3.83 -8.37
C PHE A 118 -19.21 2.38 -8.87
N PRO A 119 -20.20 1.54 -8.51
CA PRO A 119 -20.22 0.12 -8.86
C PRO A 119 -20.23 -0.14 -10.38
N GLU A 120 -20.62 0.85 -11.20
CA GLU A 120 -20.53 0.76 -12.65
C GLU A 120 -19.10 0.79 -13.20
N LEU A 121 -18.10 1.17 -12.39
CA LEU A 121 -16.70 1.18 -12.80
C LEU A 121 -16.05 -0.20 -12.66
N ASP A 122 -16.57 -1.07 -11.80
CA ASP A 122 -16.02 -2.40 -11.59
C ASP A 122 -16.84 -3.48 -12.29
N MET A 123 -16.91 -3.36 -13.62
CA MET A 123 -17.62 -4.31 -14.46
C MET A 123 -16.81 -5.56 -14.78
N VAL A 124 -15.60 -5.72 -14.26
CA VAL A 124 -14.80 -6.95 -14.44
C VAL A 124 -15.13 -7.99 -13.38
N ASN A 125 -15.53 -7.56 -12.19
CA ASN A 125 -15.93 -8.43 -11.08
C ASN A 125 -17.40 -8.89 -11.22
N HIS A 126 -17.62 -10.20 -11.31
CA HIS A 126 -18.97 -10.79 -11.45
C HIS A 126 -19.93 -10.41 -10.33
N MET A 127 -19.45 -10.35 -9.08
CA MET A 127 -20.28 -10.04 -7.92
C MET A 127 -20.69 -8.56 -7.92
N HIS A 128 -19.76 -7.66 -8.26
CA HIS A 128 -20.05 -6.23 -8.36
C HIS A 128 -21.02 -5.94 -9.52
N ARG A 129 -20.84 -6.60 -10.68
CA ARG A 129 -21.82 -6.52 -11.79
C ARG A 129 -23.23 -6.96 -11.40
N ALA A 130 -23.35 -8.06 -10.67
CA ALA A 130 -24.66 -8.58 -10.23
C ALA A 130 -25.32 -7.59 -9.27
N LYS A 131 -24.56 -7.09 -8.28
CA LYS A 131 -25.02 -6.07 -7.33
C LYS A 131 -25.46 -4.79 -8.04
N PHE A 132 -24.68 -4.30 -9.00
CA PHE A 132 -25.03 -3.13 -9.79
C PHE A 132 -26.33 -3.35 -10.58
N SER A 133 -26.48 -4.52 -11.22
CA SER A 133 -27.69 -4.88 -11.96
C SER A 133 -28.93 -4.89 -11.07
N GLU A 134 -28.83 -5.43 -9.85
CA GLU A 134 -29.89 -5.40 -8.85
C GLU A 134 -30.24 -3.96 -8.43
N MET A 135 -29.24 -3.10 -8.20
CA MET A 135 -29.48 -1.69 -7.86
C MET A 135 -30.22 -0.93 -8.97
N ILE A 136 -29.93 -1.24 -10.24
CA ILE A 136 -30.64 -0.68 -11.39
C ILE A 136 -32.08 -1.19 -11.44
N GLN A 137 -32.30 -2.50 -11.28
CA GLN A 137 -33.64 -3.11 -11.28
C GLN A 137 -34.53 -2.52 -10.18
N ASN A 138 -33.96 -2.30 -9.00
CA ASN A 138 -34.66 -1.75 -7.83
C ASN A 138 -34.68 -0.21 -7.80
N GLN A 139 -34.15 0.47 -8.82
CA GLN A 139 -34.07 1.94 -8.91
C GLN A 139 -33.39 2.60 -7.69
N SER A 140 -32.47 1.90 -7.04
CA SER A 140 -31.75 2.37 -5.84
C SER A 140 -30.38 2.95 -6.14
N PHE A 141 -29.91 2.83 -7.39
CA PHE A 141 -28.61 3.36 -7.81
C PHE A 141 -28.62 4.90 -7.87
N VAL A 142 -27.74 5.52 -7.07
CA VAL A 142 -27.51 6.98 -7.08
C VAL A 142 -26.01 7.24 -7.04
N ARG A 143 -25.49 7.95 -8.04
CA ARG A 143 -24.08 8.38 -8.06
C ARG A 143 -23.82 9.39 -6.94
N ASN A 144 -22.69 9.23 -6.26
CA ASN A 144 -22.21 10.23 -5.32
C ASN A 144 -21.69 11.47 -6.07
N LYS A 145 -22.57 12.46 -6.27
CA LYS A 145 -22.24 13.73 -6.96
C LYS A 145 -21.24 14.61 -6.20
N ASN A 146 -21.02 14.34 -4.91
CA ASN A 146 -20.13 15.10 -4.04
C ASN A 146 -18.77 14.41 -3.87
N PHE A 147 -18.47 13.40 -4.70
CA PHE A 147 -17.17 12.75 -4.68
C PHE A 147 -16.12 13.74 -5.19
N HIS A 148 -15.12 14.00 -4.35
CA HIS A 148 -14.01 14.87 -4.70
C HIS A 148 -13.05 14.09 -5.59
N SER A 149 -12.52 14.71 -6.66
CA SER A 149 -11.53 14.08 -7.52
C SER A 149 -10.36 13.53 -6.70
N ILE A 150 -9.80 12.43 -7.17
CA ILE A 150 -8.55 11.87 -6.66
C ILE A 150 -7.38 12.71 -7.21
N ASP A 151 -6.60 13.30 -6.31
CA ASP A 151 -5.43 14.12 -6.65
C ASP A 151 -4.16 13.26 -6.89
N ALA A 152 -4.07 12.09 -6.27
CA ALA A 152 -2.92 11.19 -6.38
C ALA A 152 -3.30 9.72 -6.16
N ILE A 153 -2.55 8.81 -6.76
CA ILE A 153 -2.73 7.36 -6.61
C ILE A 153 -1.45 6.76 -6.04
N VAL A 154 -1.57 6.02 -4.95
CA VAL A 154 -0.48 5.31 -4.27
C VAL A 154 -0.72 3.80 -4.35
N LEU A 155 0.29 3.08 -4.83
CA LEU A 155 0.28 1.62 -4.94
C LEU A 155 1.12 1.00 -3.81
N LEU A 156 0.44 0.41 -2.84
CA LEU A 156 0.98 -0.28 -1.68
C LEU A 156 1.06 -1.80 -1.95
N GLY A 157 2.05 -2.20 -2.74
CA GLY A 157 2.22 -3.60 -3.13
C GLY A 157 1.10 -4.11 -4.05
N GLU A 158 0.85 -5.42 -3.98
CA GLU A 158 -0.12 -6.10 -4.86
C GLU A 158 -1.54 -6.00 -4.29
N PRO A 159 -2.56 -5.57 -5.06
CA PRO A 159 -3.95 -5.67 -4.65
C PRO A 159 -4.47 -7.12 -4.72
N ILE A 160 -5.56 -7.39 -3.98
CA ILE A 160 -6.21 -8.71 -3.97
C ILE A 160 -6.87 -9.02 -5.33
N SER A 161 -7.51 -8.01 -5.94
CA SER A 161 -8.16 -8.11 -7.24
C SER A 161 -7.50 -7.13 -8.21
N TRP A 162 -6.58 -7.67 -9.02
CA TRP A 162 -5.85 -6.88 -10.00
C TRP A 162 -6.77 -6.35 -11.09
N GLU A 163 -7.71 -7.16 -11.56
CA GLU A 163 -8.65 -6.76 -12.60
C GLU A 163 -9.47 -5.53 -12.19
N SER A 164 -10.06 -5.54 -10.99
CA SER A 164 -10.86 -4.42 -10.49
C SER A 164 -9.98 -3.20 -10.21
N SER A 165 -8.81 -3.40 -9.59
CA SER A 165 -7.88 -2.30 -9.30
C SER A 165 -7.37 -1.62 -10.57
N LEU A 166 -6.96 -2.41 -11.57
CA LEU A 166 -6.47 -1.89 -12.85
C LEU A 166 -7.58 -1.16 -13.60
N GLN A 167 -8.80 -1.71 -13.64
CA GLN A 167 -9.96 -1.06 -14.29
C GLN A 167 -10.21 0.32 -13.67
N VAL A 168 -10.40 0.37 -12.35
CA VAL A 168 -10.74 1.62 -11.64
C VAL A 168 -9.61 2.64 -11.69
N ILE A 169 -8.35 2.21 -11.48
CA ILE A 169 -7.20 3.11 -11.56
C ILE A 169 -7.07 3.69 -12.98
N THR A 170 -7.27 2.87 -14.01
CA THR A 170 -7.21 3.34 -15.41
C THR A 170 -8.30 4.35 -15.69
N ASP A 171 -9.54 4.09 -15.26
CA ASP A 171 -10.66 5.02 -15.44
C ASP A 171 -10.40 6.36 -14.74
N LEU A 172 -9.85 6.32 -13.51
CA LEU A 172 -9.48 7.54 -12.77
C LEU A 172 -8.34 8.30 -13.46
N LEU A 173 -7.32 7.62 -14.00
CA LEU A 173 -6.24 8.28 -14.74
C LEU A 173 -6.75 8.93 -16.04
N LEU A 174 -7.73 8.32 -16.72
CA LEU A 174 -8.33 8.86 -17.94
C LEU A 174 -9.32 10.01 -17.69
N THR A 175 -9.74 10.20 -16.44
CA THR A 175 -10.76 11.19 -16.05
C THR A 175 -10.24 12.26 -15.09
N ASP A 176 -8.91 12.38 -14.98
CA ASP A 176 -8.25 13.33 -14.06
C ASP A 176 -8.75 13.18 -12.62
N GLY A 177 -8.86 11.92 -12.20
CA GLY A 177 -9.32 11.50 -10.88
C GLY A 177 -10.82 11.64 -10.65
N ASN A 178 -11.62 12.00 -11.65
CA ASN A 178 -13.06 12.24 -11.51
C ASN A 178 -13.93 11.09 -12.07
N PRO A 179 -14.44 10.18 -11.23
CA PRO A 179 -15.27 9.05 -11.68
C PRO A 179 -16.65 9.44 -12.25
N LEU A 180 -17.05 10.72 -12.16
CA LEU A 180 -18.29 11.21 -12.75
C LEU A 180 -18.15 11.63 -14.22
N VAL A 181 -16.91 11.75 -14.71
CA VAL A 181 -16.60 12.17 -16.08
C VAL A 181 -16.48 10.94 -16.97
N VAL A 182 -16.98 11.03 -18.19
CA VAL A 182 -16.75 10.00 -19.22
C VAL A 182 -15.41 10.30 -19.90
N PRO A 183 -14.49 9.32 -20.03
CA PRO A 183 -13.24 9.51 -20.75
C PRO A 183 -13.46 10.07 -22.16
N VAL A 184 -12.69 11.07 -22.54
CA VAL A 184 -12.74 11.63 -23.89
C VAL A 184 -12.05 10.67 -24.86
N ASP A 185 -12.65 10.42 -26.03
CA ASP A 185 -12.04 9.56 -27.04
C ASP A 185 -10.70 10.16 -27.51
N THR A 186 -9.60 9.51 -27.14
CA THR A 186 -8.24 9.95 -27.47
C THR A 186 -7.85 9.61 -28.92
N SER A 187 -8.67 8.82 -29.64
CA SER A 187 -8.43 8.49 -31.05
C SER A 187 -8.63 9.69 -31.99
N VAL A 188 -9.29 10.75 -31.53
CA VAL A 188 -9.56 11.96 -32.33
C VAL A 188 -8.33 12.86 -32.48
N ASN A 189 -7.27 12.63 -31.69
CA ASN A 189 -6.03 13.43 -31.68
C ASN A 189 -4.78 12.65 -32.14
N ARG A 190 -4.93 11.50 -32.81
CA ARG A 190 -3.82 10.74 -33.41
C ARG A 190 -3.85 10.78 -34.94
#